data_AF-A0A0T6B967-F1
#
_entry.id   AF-A0A0T6B967-F1
#
_cell.length_a   1.000
_cell.length_b   1.000
_cell.length_c   1.000
_cell.angle_alpha   90.00
_cell.angle_beta   90.00
_cell.angle_gamma   90.00
#
_symmetry.space_group_name_H-M   'P 1'
#
loop_
_entity.id
_entity.type
_entity.pdbx_description
1 polymer ?
#
loop_
_entity_poly.entity_id
_entity_poly.type
_entity_poly.pdbx_seq_one_letter_code
_entity_poly.pdbx_strand_id
1 'polypeptide(L)'
;IIFAIFLVNLTIAALGMVYPSMFFMTRLFKQEFVETRFVSSDNRIRFPQIRSAADFWAFAEKRLISGLYWDYWYDEATAIKETGPHDKGILFENKLLGVPRIRQ
;
A
#
# COMPACT_ATOMS: atom_id res chain seq x y z
N ILE A 1 41.35 17.19 7.09
CA ILE A 1 41.07 16.87 5.66
C ILE A 1 40.41 15.49 5.52
N ILE A 2 41.06 14.40 5.95
CA ILE A 2 40.50 13.02 5.85
C ILE A 2 39.12 12.91 6.54
N PHE A 3 38.96 13.46 7.74
CA PHE A 3 37.68 13.47 8.46
C PHE A 3 36.57 14.23 7.72
N ALA A 4 36.92 15.34 7.04
CA ALA A 4 35.96 16.11 6.26
C ALA A 4 35.52 15.33 5.00
N ILE A 5 36.45 14.65 4.33
CA ILE A 5 36.14 13.76 3.20
C ILE A 5 35.24 12.60 3.65
N PHE A 6 35.53 12.01 4.81
CA PHE A 6 34.70 10.96 5.39
C PHE A 6 33.27 11.44 5.68
N LEU A 7 33.11 12.61 6.30
CA LEU A 7 31.80 13.20 6.57
C LEU A 7 31.01 13.50 5.31
N VAL A 8 31.65 14.02 4.26
CA VAL A 8 30.99 14.29 2.97
C VAL A 8 30.50 12.98 2.35
N ASN A 9 31.34 11.94 2.30
CA ASN A 9 30.94 10.63 1.76
C ASN A 9 29.81 9.99 2.57
N LEU A 10 29.86 10.08 3.90
CA LEU A 10 28.78 9.58 4.77
C LEU A 10 27.47 10.33 4.52
N THR A 11 27.53 11.65 4.35
CA THR A 11 26.33 12.49 4.11
C THR A 11 25.73 12.18 2.75
N ILE A 12 26.55 12.01 1.71
CA ILE A 12 26.08 11.61 0.37
C ILE A 12 25.45 10.22 0.43
N ALA A 13 26.07 9.26 1.12
CA ALA A 13 25.50 7.91 1.27
C ALA A 13 24.17 7.94 2.02
N ALA A 14 24.07 8.71 3.11
CA ALA A 14 22.84 8.81 3.91
C ALA A 14 21.70 9.51 3.15
N LEU A 15 21.99 10.61 2.46
CA LEU A 15 20.98 11.37 1.71
C LEU A 15 20.62 10.72 0.37
N GLY A 16 21.55 10.02 -0.28
CA GLY A 16 21.31 9.33 -1.55
C GLY A 16 20.32 8.17 -1.44
N MET A 17 20.19 7.57 -0.25
CA MET A 17 19.24 6.48 0.00
C MET A 17 17.80 6.96 0.24
N VAL A 18 17.61 8.22 0.66
CA VAL A 18 16.29 8.74 1.07
C VAL A 18 15.82 9.81 0.10
N TYR A 19 14.73 9.52 -0.59
CA TYR A 19 14.14 10.42 -1.56
C TYR A 19 12.79 10.99 -1.05
N PRO A 20 12.48 12.28 -1.26
CA PRO A 20 11.24 12.89 -0.77
C PRO A 20 9.95 12.20 -1.26
N SER A 21 9.93 11.61 -2.46
CA SER A 21 8.75 10.88 -2.96
C SER A 21 8.42 9.61 -2.14
N MET A 22 9.35 9.09 -1.33
CA MET A 22 9.12 7.92 -0.47
C MET A 22 8.06 8.22 0.59
N PHE A 23 8.04 9.45 1.08
CA PHE A 23 7.03 9.93 2.01
C PHE A 23 5.63 9.88 1.39
N PHE A 24 5.48 10.38 0.15
CA PHE A 24 4.20 10.39 -0.54
C PHE A 24 3.73 8.97 -0.89
N MET A 25 4.64 8.11 -1.35
CA MET A 25 4.33 6.70 -1.60
C MET A 25 3.81 6.01 -0.33
N THR A 26 4.52 6.14 0.79
CA THR A 26 4.12 5.54 2.08
C THR A 26 2.78 6.10 2.57
N ARG A 27 2.54 7.39 2.35
CA ARG A 27 1.27 8.04 2.70
C ARG A 27 0.10 7.48 1.90
N LEU A 28 0.27 7.25 0.59
CA LEU A 28 -0.77 6.63 -0.25
C LEU A 28 -1.11 5.23 0.22
N PHE A 29 -0.11 4.38 0.47
CA PHE A 29 -0.33 3.04 1.02
C PHE A 29 -1.07 3.07 2.37
N LYS A 30 -0.66 3.97 3.27
CA LYS A 30 -1.34 4.15 4.55
C LYS A 30 -2.79 4.59 4.37
N GLN A 31 -3.04 5.52 3.47
CA GLN A 31 -4.38 6.02 3.21
C GLN A 31 -5.30 4.89 2.73
N GLU A 32 -4.83 4.08 1.78
CA GLU A 32 -5.62 3.00 1.19
C GLU A 32 -5.88 1.83 2.16
N PHE A 33 -4.87 1.34 2.87
CA PHE A 33 -5.03 0.15 3.71
C PHE A 33 -5.46 0.45 5.15
N VAL A 34 -5.13 1.63 5.69
CA VAL A 34 -5.35 1.95 7.11
C VAL A 34 -6.49 2.94 7.31
N GLU A 35 -6.58 3.98 6.47
CA GLU A 35 -7.51 5.10 6.69
C GLU A 35 -8.86 4.91 5.98
N THR A 36 -8.88 4.13 4.90
CA THR A 36 -10.12 3.77 4.20
C THR A 36 -11.06 3.00 5.11
N ARG A 37 -12.33 3.42 5.11
CA ARG A 37 -13.39 2.76 5.88
C ARG A 37 -13.90 1.55 5.11
N PHE A 38 -14.08 0.44 5.81
CA PHE A 38 -14.73 -0.76 5.27
C PHE A 38 -15.96 -1.11 6.09
N VAL A 39 -16.89 -1.86 5.50
CA VAL A 39 -18.15 -2.25 6.14
C VAL A 39 -17.92 -3.55 6.91
N SER A 40 -17.88 -3.46 8.24
CA SER A 40 -17.92 -4.62 9.14
C SER A 40 -19.30 -4.70 9.77
N SER A 41 -20.02 -5.80 9.52
CA SER A 41 -21.43 -5.97 9.89
C SER A 41 -22.29 -4.78 9.45
N ASP A 42 -22.63 -3.87 10.37
CA ASP A 42 -23.52 -2.72 10.17
C ASP A 42 -22.80 -1.36 10.30
N ASN A 43 -21.50 -1.36 10.63
CA ASN A 43 -20.72 -0.14 10.88
C ASN A 43 -19.54 0.01 9.92
N ARG A 44 -19.23 1.28 9.58
CA ARG A 44 -18.07 1.66 8.77
C ARG A 44 -16.87 1.96 9.67
N ILE A 45 -15.98 0.98 9.82
CA ILE A 45 -14.79 1.05 10.66
C ILE A 45 -13.51 1.17 9.83
N ARG A 46 -12.44 1.65 10.45
CA ARG A 46 -11.08 1.69 9.89
C ARG A 46 -10.21 0.57 10.45
N PHE A 47 -9.08 0.29 9.82
CA PHE A 47 -8.15 -0.74 10.28
C PHE A 47 -7.74 -0.58 11.77
N PRO A 48 -7.41 0.62 12.28
CA PRO A 48 -7.06 0.78 13.70
C PRO A 48 -8.22 0.58 14.68
N GLN A 49 -9.46 0.48 14.18
CA GLN A 49 -10.67 0.34 14.99
C GLN A 49 -11.17 -1.11 15.07
N ILE A 50 -10.42 -2.07 14.51
CA ILE A 50 -10.72 -3.50 14.58
C ILE A 50 -10.66 -3.95 16.04
N ARG A 51 -11.75 -4.54 16.54
CA ARG A 51 -11.86 -5.01 17.93
C ARG A 51 -12.20 -6.49 18.06
N SER A 52 -12.66 -7.12 16.98
CA SER A 52 -13.03 -8.54 16.95
C SER A 52 -12.40 -9.27 15.77
N ALA A 53 -12.37 -10.61 15.85
CA ALA A 53 -11.92 -11.44 14.73
C ALA A 53 -12.85 -11.31 13.51
N ALA A 54 -14.15 -11.06 13.72
CA ALA A 54 -15.10 -10.80 12.64
C ALA A 54 -14.76 -9.51 11.88
N ASP A 55 -14.37 -8.45 12.61
CA ASP A 55 -13.92 -7.20 12.00
C ASP A 55 -12.64 -7.39 11.18
N PHE A 56 -11.72 -8.25 11.65
CA PHE A 56 -10.51 -8.58 10.91
C PHE A 56 -10.83 -9.34 9.61
N TRP A 57 -11.71 -10.35 9.65
CA TRP A 57 -12.10 -11.07 8.45
C TRP A 57 -12.85 -10.18 7.45
N ALA A 58 -13.71 -9.29 7.93
CA ALA A 58 -14.37 -8.29 7.09
C ALA A 58 -13.37 -7.34 6.40
N PHE A 59 -12.28 -6.97 7.09
CA PHE A 59 -11.18 -6.21 6.48
C PHE A 59 -10.44 -7.03 5.43
N ALA A 60 -10.03 -8.26 5.78
CA ALA A 60 -9.21 -9.11 4.93
C ALA A 60 -9.93 -9.44 3.61
N GLU A 61 -11.22 -9.77 3.67
CA GLU A 61 -11.99 -10.12 2.47
C GLU A 61 -12.33 -8.89 1.63
N LYS A 62 -12.86 -7.83 2.24
CA LYS A 62 -13.41 -6.70 1.48
C LYS A 62 -12.37 -5.69 1.04
N ARG A 63 -11.37 -5.42 1.89
CA ARG A 63 -10.43 -4.30 1.68
C ARG A 63 -9.02 -4.74 1.33
N LEU A 64 -8.50 -5.77 1.97
CA LEU A 64 -7.12 -6.21 1.71
C LEU A 64 -7.00 -6.80 0.29
N ILE A 65 -7.92 -7.68 -0.12
CA ILE A 65 -7.89 -8.31 -1.45
C ILE A 65 -8.10 -7.27 -2.55
N SER A 66 -9.15 -6.43 -2.45
CA SER A 66 -9.43 -5.37 -3.43
C SER A 66 -8.35 -4.30 -3.51
N GLY A 67 -7.65 -4.03 -2.41
CA GLY A 67 -6.51 -3.12 -2.39
C GLY A 67 -5.25 -3.71 -3.03
N LEU A 68 -5.09 -5.05 -3.04
CA LEU A 68 -3.89 -5.73 -3.53
C LEU A 68 -4.01 -6.18 -4.99
N TYR A 69 -5.18 -6.64 -5.39
CA TYR A 69 -5.47 -7.13 -6.73
C TYR A 69 -6.47 -6.20 -7.41
N TRP A 70 -5.98 -5.42 -8.37
CA TRP A 70 -6.78 -4.47 -9.14
C TRP A 70 -7.05 -5.07 -10.51
N ASP A 71 -8.33 -5.25 -10.85
CA ASP A 71 -8.74 -5.80 -12.15
C ASP A 71 -8.95 -4.71 -13.23
N TYR A 72 -9.16 -3.46 -12.82
CA TYR A 72 -9.38 -2.33 -13.70
C TYR A 72 -8.52 -1.12 -13.30
N TRP A 73 -8.12 -0.31 -14.30
CA TRP A 73 -7.43 0.96 -14.06
C TRP A 73 -8.33 2.00 -13.37
N TYR A 74 -9.63 1.99 -13.65
CA TYR A 74 -10.62 2.86 -13.01
C TYR A 74 -11.84 2.03 -12.63
N ASP A 75 -12.62 2.53 -11.68
CA ASP A 75 -13.82 1.91 -11.07
C ASP A 75 -14.56 0.90 -11.98
N GLU A 76 -15.03 -0.21 -11.41
CA GLU A 76 -15.74 -1.29 -12.12
C GLU A 76 -16.91 -0.75 -12.96
N ALA A 77 -17.55 0.33 -12.50
CA ALA A 77 -18.65 0.99 -13.21
C ALA A 77 -18.25 1.63 -14.54
N THR A 78 -16.97 1.99 -14.71
CA THR A 78 -16.47 2.65 -15.92
C THR A 78 -15.65 1.73 -16.82
N ALA A 79 -15.08 0.64 -16.29
CA ALA A 79 -14.39 -0.46 -17.01
C ALA A 79 -13.60 -0.03 -18.26
N ILE A 80 -12.92 1.13 -18.19
CA ILE A 80 -12.37 1.82 -19.37
C ILE A 80 -11.17 1.03 -19.95
N LYS A 81 -10.50 0.25 -19.10
CA LYS A 81 -9.37 -0.60 -19.48
C LYS A 81 -9.15 -1.72 -18.48
N GLU A 82 -9.29 -2.96 -18.94
CA GLU A 82 -8.87 -4.14 -18.17
C GLU A 82 -7.35 -4.07 -17.93
N THR A 83 -6.95 -4.39 -16.70
CA THR A 83 -5.54 -4.42 -16.33
C THR A 83 -4.91 -5.69 -16.90
N GLY A 84 -3.88 -5.54 -17.74
CA GLY A 84 -3.18 -6.68 -18.36
C GLY A 84 -2.61 -7.65 -17.31
N PRO A 85 -2.37 -8.93 -17.66
CA PRO A 85 -1.95 -9.96 -16.70
C PRO A 85 -0.62 -9.66 -15.99
N HIS A 86 0.22 -8.77 -16.56
CA HIS A 86 1.48 -8.31 -15.98
C HIS A 86 1.41 -6.94 -15.30
N ASP A 87 0.30 -6.22 -15.51
CA ASP A 87 0.07 -4.85 -15.03
C ASP A 87 -0.89 -4.80 -13.84
N LYS A 88 -1.31 -5.96 -13.31
CA LYS A 88 -2.09 -6.08 -12.05
C LYS A 88 -1.21 -5.64 -10.87
N GLY A 89 -0.96 -4.34 -10.82
CA GLY A 89 -0.18 -3.63 -9.83
C GLY A 89 -1.05 -3.05 -8.72
N ILE A 90 -0.39 -2.58 -7.66
CA ILE A 90 -1.02 -1.85 -6.56
C ILE A 90 -0.86 -0.36 -6.84
N LEU A 91 -1.92 0.43 -6.64
CA LEU A 91 -1.86 1.90 -6.79
C LEU A 91 -1.30 2.31 -8.17
N PHE A 92 -1.79 1.69 -9.25
CA PHE A 92 -1.47 2.01 -10.65
C PHE A 92 -0.03 1.71 -11.12
N GLU A 93 0.97 2.18 -10.38
CA GLU A 93 2.38 2.18 -10.81
C GLU A 93 3.25 1.17 -10.06
N ASN A 94 2.80 0.63 -8.92
CA ASN A 94 3.61 -0.31 -8.15
C ASN A 94 3.32 -1.75 -8.55
N LYS A 95 4.37 -2.56 -8.72
CA LYS A 95 4.24 -3.98 -9.01
C LYS A 95 4.18 -4.80 -7.72
N LEU A 96 3.17 -5.64 -7.56
CA LEU A 96 3.15 -6.66 -6.52
C LEU A 96 4.14 -7.77 -6.88
N LEU A 97 5.06 -8.09 -5.97
CA LEU A 97 6.02 -9.18 -6.13
C LEU A 97 5.56 -10.39 -5.32
N GLY A 98 5.37 -11.53 -5.99
CA GLY A 98 4.93 -12.77 -5.36
C GLY A 98 3.47 -12.72 -4.92
N VAL A 99 3.18 -13.31 -3.77
CA VAL A 99 1.83 -13.38 -3.19
C VAL A 99 1.86 -13.09 -1.69
N PRO A 100 0.81 -12.47 -1.13
CA PRO A 100 0.71 -12.25 0.31
C PRO A 100 0.64 -13.60 1.04
N ARG A 101 1.29 -13.67 2.21
CA ARG A 101 1.26 -14.84 3.10
C ARG A 101 0.62 -14.47 4.43
N ILE A 102 -0.47 -15.15 4.79
CA ILE A 102 -1.05 -15.08 6.13
C ILE A 102 -0.31 -16.06 7.03
N ARG A 103 0.12 -15.60 8.21
CA ARG A 103 0.71 -16.43 9.26
C ARG A 103 0.02 -16.12 10.59
N GLN A 104 -0.12 -17.14 11.42
CA GLN A 104 -0.58 -17.03 12.80
C GLN A 104 0.60 -17.08 13.76
#